data_AF-A0A9D4M9F4-F1
#
_entry.id   AF-A0A9D4M9F4-F1
#
_cell.length_a   1.000
_cell.length_b   1.000
_cell.length_c   1.000
_cell.angle_alpha   90.00
_cell.angle_beta   90.00
_cell.angle_gamma   90.00
#
_symmetry.space_group_name_H-M   'P 1'
#
loop_
_entity.id
_entity.type
_entity.pdbx_description
1 polymer ?
#
loop_
_entity_poly.entity_id
_entity_poly.type
_entity_poly.pdbx_seq_one_letter_code
_entity_poly.pdbx_strand_id
1 'polypeptide(L)'
;MAARVGFKNAVNSMIQQTVRKEVSRLCQNAQSIFKGGKSLEEMKNFSWETRYQEGVKECPMLTNVLIGATTTKNSSNYLGLASNPSTSAKPTIGTLLAIILYQRKPRIMYDLQELNSIQMWLAGCKREVRTKLAF
;
A
#
# COMPACT_ATOMS: atom_id res chain seq x y z
N MET A 1 18.63 30.86 7.36
CA MET A 1 17.59 30.12 6.59
C MET A 1 18.16 28.97 5.75
N ALA A 2 19.28 29.13 5.03
CA ALA A 2 19.85 28.09 4.16
C ALA A 2 20.18 26.75 4.86
N ALA A 3 20.76 26.78 6.07
CA ALA A 3 21.08 25.57 6.84
C ALA A 3 19.84 24.71 7.20
N ARG A 4 18.69 25.35 7.44
CA ARG A 4 17.42 24.66 7.73
C ARG A 4 16.85 23.96 6.49
N VAL A 5 17.08 24.53 5.31
CA VAL A 5 16.70 23.93 4.02
C VAL A 5 17.64 22.77 3.67
N GLY A 6 18.96 22.94 3.87
CA GLY A 6 19.94 21.88 3.66
C GLY A 6 19.69 20.65 4.53
N PHE A 7 19.43 20.86 5.82
CA PHE A 7 19.07 19.78 6.75
C PHE A 7 17.79 19.05 6.32
N LYS A 8 16.72 19.79 5.98
CA LYS A 8 15.46 19.20 5.50
C LYS A 8 15.67 18.34 4.25
N ASN A 9 16.46 18.81 3.30
CA ASN A 9 16.75 18.07 2.06
C ASN A 9 17.57 16.81 2.33
N ALA A 10 18.54 16.87 3.25
CA ALA A 10 19.31 15.70 3.67
C ALA A 10 18.42 14.64 4.32
N VAL A 11 17.55 15.05 5.25
CA VAL A 11 16.59 14.15 5.91
C VAL A 11 15.63 13.52 4.90
N ASN A 12 15.05 14.31 3.99
CA ASN A 12 14.18 13.79 2.94
C ASN A 12 14.90 12.79 2.03
N SER A 13 16.14 13.07 1.66
CA SER A 13 16.94 12.17 0.82
C SER A 13 17.22 10.84 1.53
N MET A 14 17.57 10.90 2.82
CA MET A 14 17.76 9.72 3.66
C MET A 14 16.48 8.88 3.75
N ILE A 15 15.33 9.50 4.05
CA ILE A 15 14.04 8.80 4.13
C ILE A 15 13.71 8.13 2.80
N GLN A 16 13.86 8.85 1.68
CA GLN A 16 13.61 8.29 0.35
C GLN A 16 14.51 7.08 0.05
N GLN A 17 15.79 7.15 0.39
CA GLN A 17 16.73 6.04 0.20
C GLN A 17 16.35 4.82 1.05
N THR A 18 15.99 5.05 2.32
CA THR A 18 15.56 3.98 3.23
C THR A 18 14.28 3.30 2.72
N VAL A 19 13.25 4.08 2.36
CA VAL A 19 12.00 3.55 1.80
C VAL A 19 12.26 2.75 0.52
N ARG A 20 13.11 3.24 -0.37
CA ARG A 20 13.46 2.50 -1.61
C ARG A 20 14.13 1.15 -1.31
N LYS A 21 14.98 1.08 -0.29
CA LYS A 21 15.63 -0.16 0.15
C LYS A 21 14.62 -1.13 0.76
N GLU A 22 13.78 -0.65 1.66
CA GLU A 22 12.69 -1.42 2.28
C GLU A 22 11.76 -2.03 1.23
N VAL A 23 11.24 -1.21 0.33
CA VAL A 23 10.36 -1.64 -0.76
C VAL A 23 11.05 -2.65 -1.67
N SER A 24 12.32 -2.42 -2.03
CA SER A 24 13.06 -3.35 -2.89
C SER A 24 13.27 -4.71 -2.22
N ARG A 25 13.59 -4.72 -0.92
CA ARG A 25 13.71 -5.94 -0.11
C ARG A 25 12.38 -6.69 -0.04
N LEU A 26 11.27 -5.98 0.24
CA LEU A 26 9.95 -6.58 0.31
C LEU A 26 9.53 -7.16 -1.05
N CYS A 27 9.81 -6.46 -2.15
CA CYS A 27 9.63 -6.95 -3.51
C CYS A 27 10.35 -8.28 -3.81
N GLN A 28 11.50 -8.52 -3.19
CA GLN A 28 12.30 -9.72 -3.36
C GLN A 28 11.86 -10.87 -2.44
N ASN A 29 11.17 -10.57 -1.33
CA ASN A 29 10.73 -11.57 -0.36
C ASN A 29 9.73 -12.56 -1.00
N ALA A 30 10.11 -13.83 -1.14
CA ALA A 30 9.27 -14.92 -1.65
C ALA A 30 7.97 -15.11 -0.87
N GLN A 31 8.02 -14.87 0.45
CA GLN A 31 6.94 -15.18 1.40
C GLN A 31 6.07 -13.95 1.74
N SER A 32 6.21 -12.85 0.99
CA SER A 32 5.43 -11.65 1.25
C SER A 32 3.96 -11.86 0.94
N ILE A 33 3.07 -11.47 1.85
CA ILE A 33 1.62 -11.52 1.64
C ILE A 33 1.12 -10.52 0.60
N PHE A 34 1.97 -9.59 0.15
CA PHE A 34 1.63 -8.64 -0.92
C PHE A 34 1.86 -9.20 -2.33
N LYS A 35 2.44 -10.41 -2.44
CA LYS A 35 2.56 -11.10 -3.74
C LYS A 35 1.23 -11.61 -4.24
N GLY A 36 1.03 -11.56 -5.54
CA GLY A 36 -0.10 -12.23 -6.18
C GLY A 36 0.16 -13.73 -6.37
N GLY A 37 -0.80 -14.43 -6.97
CA GLY A 37 -0.75 -15.88 -7.19
C GLY A 37 -1.29 -16.68 -6.01
N LYS A 38 -2.12 -16.08 -5.15
CA LYS A 38 -2.71 -16.79 -4.01
C LYS A 38 -3.81 -17.74 -4.45
N SER A 39 -3.94 -18.85 -3.74
CA SER A 39 -5.10 -19.73 -3.80
C SER A 39 -6.33 -19.08 -3.17
N LEU A 40 -7.52 -19.61 -3.50
CA LEU A 40 -8.78 -19.13 -2.92
C LEU A 40 -8.81 -19.28 -1.39
N GLU A 41 -8.24 -20.36 -0.85
CA GLU A 41 -8.14 -20.61 0.60
C GLU A 41 -7.24 -19.59 1.30
N GLU A 42 -6.12 -19.20 0.68
CA GLU A 42 -5.26 -18.13 1.20
C GLU A 42 -5.98 -16.77 1.18
N MET A 43 -6.78 -16.51 0.16
CA MET A 43 -7.56 -15.28 0.04
C MET A 43 -8.74 -15.23 1.02
N LYS A 44 -9.33 -16.38 1.39
CA LYS A 44 -10.37 -16.47 2.42
C LYS A 44 -9.87 -16.01 3.79
N ASN A 45 -8.58 -16.23 4.07
CA ASN A 45 -7.92 -15.81 5.30
C ASN A 45 -7.34 -14.38 5.21
N PHE A 46 -7.89 -13.55 4.32
CA PHE A 46 -7.47 -12.16 4.18
C PHE A 46 -7.62 -11.39 5.49
N SER A 47 -6.55 -10.69 5.89
CA SER A 47 -6.56 -9.79 7.04
C SER A 47 -5.76 -8.53 6.76
N TRP A 48 -6.37 -7.39 7.05
CA TRP A 48 -5.68 -6.10 7.08
C TRP A 48 -4.67 -6.00 8.22
N GLU A 49 -4.90 -6.72 9.32
CA GLU A 49 -3.96 -6.76 10.43
C GLU A 49 -2.64 -7.39 9.99
N THR A 50 -2.70 -8.56 9.33
CA THR A 50 -1.49 -9.25 8.87
C THR A 50 -0.69 -8.41 7.87
N ARG A 51 -1.38 -7.72 6.95
CA ARG A 51 -0.79 -6.75 6.00
C ARG A 51 -0.12 -5.59 6.69
N TYR A 52 -0.78 -5.03 7.70
CA TYR A 52 -0.21 -3.97 8.50
C TYR A 52 1.04 -4.43 9.26
N GLN A 53 0.99 -5.60 9.91
CA GLN A 53 2.13 -6.15 10.66
C GLN A 53 3.34 -6.46 9.77
N GLU A 54 3.12 -7.01 8.56
CA GLU A 54 4.20 -7.17 7.59
C GLU A 54 4.79 -5.83 7.16
N GLY A 55 3.95 -4.81 6.94
CA GLY A 55 4.39 -3.45 6.66
C GLY A 55 5.26 -2.87 7.78
N VAL A 56 4.83 -2.99 9.05
CA VAL A 56 5.60 -2.56 10.23
C VAL A 56 6.95 -3.27 10.32
N LYS A 57 6.97 -4.58 10.04
CA LYS A 57 8.19 -5.40 10.14
C LYS A 57 9.16 -5.18 8.97
N GLU A 58 8.66 -5.20 7.75
CA GLU A 58 9.49 -5.24 6.54
C GLU A 58 9.72 -3.85 5.92
N CYS A 59 8.83 -2.90 6.17
CA CYS A 59 8.91 -1.52 5.67
C CYS A 59 8.58 -0.50 6.77
N PRO A 60 9.33 -0.48 7.89
CA PRO A 60 9.02 0.37 9.04
C PRO A 60 9.05 1.88 8.72
N MET A 61 10.03 2.35 7.92
CA MET A 61 10.10 3.77 7.55
C MET A 61 8.92 4.16 6.66
N LEU A 62 8.61 3.35 5.64
CA LEU A 62 7.45 3.60 4.79
C LEU A 62 6.15 3.61 5.61
N THR A 63 5.98 2.63 6.50
CA THR A 63 4.78 2.52 7.34
C THR A 63 4.62 3.74 8.24
N ASN A 64 5.70 4.22 8.87
CA ASN A 64 5.66 5.44 9.68
C ASN A 64 5.31 6.70 8.85
N VAL A 65 5.84 6.81 7.63
CA VAL A 65 5.49 7.91 6.71
C VAL A 65 4.00 7.85 6.35
N LEU A 66 3.46 6.66 6.06
CA LEU A 66 2.05 6.46 5.75
C LEU A 66 1.15 6.73 6.97
N ILE A 67 1.56 6.34 8.18
CA ILE A 67 0.85 6.68 9.43
C ILE A 67 0.81 8.20 9.58
N GLY A 68 1.94 8.90 9.45
CA GLY A 68 1.98 10.35 9.54
C GLY A 68 1.08 11.03 8.48
N ALA A 69 1.10 10.54 7.24
CA ALA A 69 0.25 11.07 6.17
C ALA A 69 -1.25 10.82 6.43
N THR A 70 -1.62 9.67 6.99
CA THR A 70 -3.02 9.30 7.24
C THR A 70 -3.59 9.86 8.53
N THR A 71 -2.75 10.18 9.52
CA THR A 71 -3.18 10.64 10.85
C THR A 71 -2.99 12.15 11.08
N THR A 72 -2.35 12.88 10.16
CA THR A 72 -2.20 14.33 10.30
C THR A 72 -3.53 15.06 10.06
N LYS A 73 -3.89 16.00 10.95
CA LYS A 73 -5.08 16.86 10.84
C LYS A 73 -5.17 17.64 9.53
N ASN A 74 -4.07 17.83 8.80
CA ASN A 74 -4.10 18.51 7.51
C ASN A 74 -4.72 17.64 6.40
N SER A 75 -4.73 16.32 6.54
CA SER A 75 -5.28 15.41 5.53
C SER A 75 -6.81 15.49 5.45
N SER A 76 -7.50 15.88 6.53
CA SER A 76 -8.95 16.15 6.52
C SER A 76 -9.32 17.47 5.81
N ASN A 77 -8.39 18.41 5.69
CA ASN A 77 -8.66 19.74 5.12
C ASN A 77 -8.55 19.77 3.59
N TYR A 78 -7.86 18.81 2.97
CA TYR A 78 -7.65 18.76 1.50
C TYR A 78 -8.47 17.66 0.79
N LEU A 79 -9.06 16.73 1.54
CA LEU A 79 -9.95 15.70 1.00
C LEU A 79 -11.35 15.98 1.54
N GLY A 80 -12.07 16.87 0.86
CA GLY A 80 -13.49 17.17 1.11
C GLY A 80 -14.40 15.97 0.77
N LEU A 81 -14.18 14.84 1.44
CA LEU A 81 -15.14 13.75 1.49
C LEU A 81 -16.14 14.08 2.59
N ALA A 82 -17.42 14.15 2.23
CA ALA A 82 -18.55 14.58 3.06
C ALA A 82 -18.86 13.68 4.28
N SER A 83 -17.90 12.88 4.73
CA SER A 83 -18.04 12.02 5.91
C SER A 83 -16.70 12.02 6.64
N ASN A 84 -16.71 12.37 7.93
CA ASN A 84 -15.61 12.05 8.85
C ASN A 84 -15.33 10.54 8.71
N PRO A 85 -14.23 10.13 8.06
CA PRO A 85 -14.08 8.73 7.80
C PRO A 85 -13.62 8.09 9.12
N SER A 86 -14.53 7.39 9.77
CA SER A 86 -14.24 6.43 10.84
C SER A 86 -13.50 5.19 10.31
N THR A 87 -12.75 5.34 9.22
CA THR A 87 -11.95 4.27 8.62
C THR A 87 -10.73 4.03 9.48
N SER A 88 -10.62 2.80 9.99
CA SER A 88 -9.39 2.30 10.58
C SER A 88 -8.19 2.62 9.69
N ALA A 89 -7.10 3.14 10.26
CA ALA A 89 -5.90 3.52 9.50
C ALA A 89 -5.22 2.30 8.84
N LYS A 90 -5.39 1.10 9.41
CA LYS A 90 -4.73 -0.13 8.95
C LYS A 90 -5.15 -0.53 7.52
N PRO A 91 -6.44 -0.62 7.17
CA PRO A 91 -6.87 -0.80 5.78
C PRO A 91 -6.30 0.23 4.81
N THR A 92 -6.30 1.52 5.18
CA THR A 92 -5.77 2.60 4.34
C THR A 92 -4.27 2.43 4.10
N ILE A 93 -3.51 2.18 5.16
CA ILE A 93 -2.05 1.95 5.09
C ILE A 93 -1.75 0.69 4.26
N GLY A 94 -2.45 -0.42 4.51
CA GLY A 94 -2.27 -1.66 3.78
C GLY A 94 -2.58 -1.51 2.29
N THR A 95 -3.63 -0.74 1.95
CA THR A 95 -3.98 -0.42 0.56
C THR A 95 -2.90 0.42 -0.12
N LEU A 96 -2.43 1.49 0.54
CA LEU A 96 -1.36 2.34 0.01
C LEU A 96 -0.07 1.56 -0.21
N LEU A 97 0.29 0.69 0.74
CA LEU A 97 1.46 -0.16 0.62
C LEU A 97 1.34 -1.14 -0.57
N ALA A 98 0.18 -1.78 -0.73
CA ALA A 98 -0.07 -2.66 -1.87
C ALA A 98 0.02 -1.91 -3.22
N ILE A 99 -0.51 -0.69 -3.30
CA ILE A 99 -0.42 0.16 -4.50
C ILE A 99 1.05 0.50 -4.82
N ILE A 100 1.83 0.91 -3.83
CA ILE A 100 3.25 1.24 -3.99
C ILE A 100 4.05 0.01 -4.47
N LEU A 101 3.79 -1.16 -3.88
CA LEU A 101 4.45 -2.40 -4.26
C LEU A 101 4.08 -2.82 -5.69
N TYR A 102 2.80 -2.72 -6.06
CA TYR A 102 2.34 -2.98 -7.41
C TYR A 102 3.00 -2.05 -8.43
N GLN A 103 3.04 -0.74 -8.17
CA GLN A 103 3.71 0.23 -9.04
C GLN A 103 5.19 -0.09 -9.23
N ARG A 104 5.85 -0.68 -8.22
CA ARG A 104 7.26 -1.06 -8.30
C ARG A 104 7.50 -2.37 -9.04
N LYS A 105 6.66 -3.38 -8.83
CA LYS A 105 6.80 -4.74 -9.41
C LYS A 105 5.42 -5.32 -9.77
N PRO A 106 4.75 -4.83 -10.83
CA PRO A 106 3.35 -5.17 -11.12
C PRO A 106 3.14 -6.65 -11.46
N ARG A 107 4.16 -7.30 -12.05
CA ARG A 107 4.11 -8.73 -12.40
C ARG A 107 4.16 -9.69 -11.20
N ILE A 108 4.46 -9.19 -10.01
CA ILE A 108 4.68 -10.02 -8.81
C ILE A 108 3.81 -9.52 -7.65
N MET A 109 3.72 -8.21 -7.47
CA MET A 109 3.06 -7.56 -6.34
C MET A 109 1.63 -7.13 -6.68
N TYR A 110 0.79 -8.09 -7.06
CA TYR A 110 -0.59 -7.83 -7.53
C TYR A 110 -1.69 -8.38 -6.60
N ASP A 111 -1.39 -8.54 -5.30
CA ASP A 111 -2.34 -9.00 -4.27
C ASP A 111 -3.66 -8.21 -4.27
N LEU A 112 -3.58 -6.88 -4.29
CA LEU A 112 -4.77 -6.02 -4.24
C LEU A 112 -5.64 -6.18 -5.49
N GLN A 113 -5.01 -6.36 -6.66
CA GLN A 113 -5.71 -6.60 -7.91
C GLN A 113 -6.46 -7.93 -7.83
N GLU A 114 -5.87 -8.98 -7.28
CA GLU A 114 -6.56 -10.27 -7.09
C GLU A 114 -7.76 -10.14 -6.16
N LEU A 115 -7.61 -9.46 -5.02
CA LEU A 115 -8.70 -9.24 -4.08
C LEU A 115 -9.85 -8.45 -4.71
N ASN A 116 -9.53 -7.35 -5.41
CA ASN A 116 -10.52 -6.58 -6.16
C ASN A 116 -11.18 -7.43 -7.24
N SER A 117 -10.47 -8.41 -7.80
CA SER A 117 -11.03 -9.32 -8.80
C SER A 117 -12.10 -10.23 -8.25
N ILE A 118 -11.85 -10.77 -7.07
CA ILE A 118 -12.82 -11.61 -6.38
C ILE A 118 -14.02 -10.78 -5.96
N GLN A 119 -13.80 -9.58 -5.40
CA GLN A 119 -14.90 -8.71 -5.01
C GLN A 119 -15.79 -8.33 -6.20
N MET A 120 -15.21 -7.99 -7.35
CA MET A 120 -15.98 -7.72 -8.56
C MET A 120 -16.74 -8.97 -9.04
N TRP A 121 -16.13 -10.15 -8.98
CA TRP A 121 -16.81 -11.41 -9.32
C TRP A 121 -17.99 -11.70 -8.38
N LEU A 122 -17.79 -11.55 -7.06
CA LEU A 122 -18.84 -11.73 -6.04
C LEU A 122 -19.97 -10.70 -6.19
N ALA A 123 -19.66 -9.48 -6.63
CA ALA A 123 -20.63 -8.43 -6.92
C ALA A 123 -21.40 -8.66 -8.24
N GLY A 124 -21.15 -9.77 -8.95
CA GLY A 124 -21.81 -10.08 -10.21
C GLY A 124 -21.31 -9.24 -11.40
N CYS A 125 -20.17 -8.53 -11.27
CA CYS A 125 -19.57 -7.83 -12.40
C CYS A 125 -19.02 -8.88 -13.38
N LYS A 126 -19.72 -9.06 -14.51
CA LYS A 126 -19.31 -9.99 -15.58
C LYS A 126 -17.92 -9.62 -16.12
N ARG A 127 -17.18 -10.63 -16.59
CA ARG A 127 -15.78 -10.57 -17.10
C ARG A 127 -15.51 -9.55 -18.22
N GLU A 128 -16.53 -8.93 -18.79
CA GLU A 128 -16.46 -8.03 -19.95
C GLU A 128 -15.65 -6.75 -19.71
N VAL A 129 -15.35 -6.39 -18.46
CA VAL A 129 -14.66 -5.13 -18.12
C VAL A 129 -13.12 -5.24 -18.19
N ARG A 130 -12.53 -6.44 -18.34
CA ARG A 130 -11.06 -6.62 -18.25
C ARG A 130 -10.30 -6.77 -19.55
N THR A 131 -10.96 -6.90 -20.69
CA THR A 131 -10.26 -6.99 -21.98
C THR A 131 -9.65 -5.65 -22.42
N LYS A 132 -9.92 -4.55 -21.71
CA LYS A 132 -9.42 -3.19 -22.04
C LYS A 132 -8.33 -2.63 -21.11
N LEU A 133 -7.79 -3.40 -20.18
CA LEU A 133 -6.66 -2.97 -19.35
C LEU A 133 -5.45 -3.87 -19.58
N ALA A 134 -5.02 -3.94 -20.83
CA ALA A 134 -3.64 -4.26 -21.18
C ALA A 134 -2.90 -2.93 -21.35
N PHE A 135 -2.02 -2.61 -20.40
CA PHE A 135 -0.93 -1.64 -20.57
C PHE A 135 0.39 -2.41 -20.50
#